data_AF-A0A7C1BR83-F1
#
_entry.id   AF-A0A7C1BR83-F1
#
_cell.length_a   1.000
_cell.length_b   1.000
_cell.length_c   1.000
_cell.angle_alpha   90.00
_cell.angle_beta   90.00
_cell.angle_gamma   90.00
#
_symmetry.space_group_name_H-M   'P 1'
#
loop_
_entity.id
_entity.type
_entity.pdbx_description
1 polymer ?
#
loop_
_entity_poly.entity_id
_entity_poly.type
_entity_poly.pdbx_seq_one_letter_code
_entity_poly.pdbx_strand_id
1 'polypeptide(L)'
;GINTANMGVAALLASAVFKGGCRLARGRREGREGRERSEGSKGSKGSKGSEGSEGVAGIFGALAGGLAVFLAVVFTAVSLILSGGEEGTFTAVALALAVAHVPIILVETVVVGSVVVFLLKVKPELVGGLGEGKR
;
A
#
# COMPACT_ATOMS: atom_id res chain seq x y z
N GLY A 1 19.88 8.07 10.99
CA GLY A 1 19.51 8.06 12.43
C GLY A 1 18.29 7.16 12.65
N ILE A 2 17.84 7.00 13.89
CA ILE A 2 16.74 6.08 14.26
C ILE A 2 15.45 6.41 13.50
N ASN A 3 15.10 7.71 13.35
CA ASN A 3 13.91 8.11 12.60
C ASN A 3 13.96 7.68 11.12
N THR A 4 15.13 7.83 10.48
CA THR A 4 15.35 7.36 9.10
C THR A 4 15.16 5.85 8.98
N ALA A 5 15.65 5.09 9.96
CA ALA A 5 15.50 3.64 9.97
C ALA A 5 14.03 3.23 10.11
N ASN A 6 13.29 3.87 11.03
CA ASN A 6 11.88 3.59 11.26
C ASN A 6 11.04 3.85 10.00
N MET A 7 11.28 4.97 9.31
CA MET A 7 10.61 5.30 8.06
C MET A 7 11.01 4.35 6.91
N GLY A 8 12.31 4.06 6.77
CA GLY A 8 12.84 3.22 5.69
C GLY A 8 12.37 1.76 5.79
N VAL A 9 12.47 1.16 6.97
CA VAL A 9 12.05 -0.25 7.19
C VAL A 9 10.53 -0.39 7.02
N ALA A 10 9.75 0.56 7.53
CA ALA A 10 8.31 0.57 7.34
C ALA A 10 7.91 0.65 5.86
N ALA A 11 8.60 1.50 5.08
CA ALA A 11 8.37 1.63 3.65
C ALA A 11 8.69 0.33 2.87
N LEU A 12 9.76 -0.38 3.24
CA LEU A 12 10.10 -1.66 2.61
C LEU A 12 9.05 -2.74 2.88
N LEU A 13 8.56 -2.83 4.12
CA LEU A 13 7.49 -3.76 4.49
C LEU A 13 6.19 -3.45 3.74
N ALA A 14 5.81 -2.17 3.69
CA ALA A 14 4.66 -1.72 2.91
C ALA A 14 4.81 -2.02 1.41
N SER A 15 6.01 -1.83 0.85
CA SER A 15 6.31 -2.16 -0.55
C SER A 15 6.13 -3.64 -0.85
N ALA A 16 6.51 -4.53 0.09
CA ALA A 16 6.29 -5.96 -0.05
C ALA A 16 4.79 -6.30 -0.13
N VAL A 17 3.96 -5.67 0.72
CA VAL A 17 2.49 -5.83 0.70
C VAL A 17 1.90 -5.33 -0.63
N PHE A 18 2.31 -4.13 -1.08
CA PHE A 18 1.85 -3.57 -2.35
C PHE A 18 2.22 -4.46 -3.54
N LYS A 19 3.48 -4.89 -3.63
CA LYS A 19 3.96 -5.78 -4.71
C LYS A 19 3.27 -7.14 -4.67
N GLY A 20 3.05 -7.70 -3.48
CA GLY A 20 2.31 -8.94 -3.29
C GLY A 20 0.87 -8.84 -3.82
N GLY A 21 0.16 -7.77 -3.42
CA GLY A 21 -1.21 -7.51 -3.86
C GLY A 21 -1.33 -7.31 -5.37
N CYS A 22 -0.44 -6.50 -5.96
CA CYS A 22 -0.41 -6.27 -7.40
C CYS A 22 -0.11 -7.56 -8.20
N ARG A 23 0.79 -8.42 -7.72
CA ARG A 23 1.05 -9.73 -8.36
C ARG A 23 -0.18 -10.64 -8.34
N LEU A 24 -0.85 -10.72 -7.19
CA LEU A 24 -2.06 -11.54 -7.05
C LEU A 24 -3.19 -11.03 -7.97
N ALA A 25 -3.35 -9.71 -8.07
CA ALA A 25 -4.36 -9.09 -8.93
C ALA A 25 -4.14 -9.41 -10.43
N ARG A 26 -2.88 -9.43 -10.88
CA ARG A 26 -2.53 -9.82 -12.26
C ARG A 26 -2.77 -11.30 -12.53
N GLY A 27 -2.36 -12.18 -11.61
CA GLY A 27 -2.56 -13.64 -11.77
C GLY A 27 -4.04 -14.03 -11.89
N ARG A 28 -4.96 -13.29 -11.27
CA ARG A 28 -6.41 -13.50 -11.45
C ARG A 28 -6.95 -13.07 -12.82
N ARG A 29 -6.32 -12.11 -13.50
CA ARG A 29 -6.74 -11.70 -14.86
C ARG A 29 -6.33 -12.74 -15.89
N GLU A 30 -5.10 -13.21 -15.82
CA GLU A 30 -4.56 -14.21 -16.76
C GLU A 30 -5.35 -15.52 -16.71
N GLY A 31 -5.72 -15.99 -15.50
CA GLY A 31 -6.58 -17.17 -15.34
C GLY A 31 -8.03 -16.99 -15.83
N ARG A 32 -8.54 -15.75 -15.92
CA ARG A 32 -9.87 -15.46 -16.49
C ARG A 32 -9.83 -15.44 -18.01
N GLU A 33 -8.81 -14.83 -18.60
CA GLU A 33 -8.61 -14.75 -20.05
C GLU A 33 -8.38 -16.14 -20.67
N GLY A 34 -7.67 -17.02 -19.96
CA GLY A 34 -7.53 -18.43 -20.33
C GLY A 34 -8.84 -19.24 -20.30
N ARG A 35 -9.83 -18.82 -19.50
CA ARG A 35 -11.16 -19.46 -19.44
C ARG A 35 -12.14 -18.90 -20.48
N GLU A 36 -12.11 -17.59 -20.74
CA GLU A 36 -12.95 -16.96 -21.77
C GLU A 36 -12.63 -17.46 -23.18
N ARG A 37 -11.38 -17.87 -23.44
CA ARG A 37 -11.00 -18.51 -24.72
C ARG A 37 -11.65 -19.88 -24.95
N SER A 38 -12.16 -20.55 -23.91
CA SER A 38 -12.79 -21.87 -24.01
C SER A 38 -14.31 -21.83 -24.16
N GLU A 39 -14.97 -20.69 -23.92
CA GLU A 39 -16.43 -20.57 -24.00
C GLU A 39 -16.84 -19.30 -24.75
N GLY A 40 -16.85 -19.39 -26.08
CA GLY A 40 -17.62 -18.44 -26.89
C GLY A 40 -19.08 -18.87 -26.92
N SER A 41 -19.99 -18.09 -26.31
CA SER A 41 -21.27 -17.64 -26.89
C SER A 41 -22.21 -16.99 -25.86
N LYS A 42 -22.88 -15.93 -26.35
CA LYS A 42 -23.98 -15.11 -25.79
C LYS A 42 -23.66 -14.08 -24.71
N GLY A 43 -23.64 -12.84 -25.19
CA GLY A 43 -23.50 -11.63 -24.41
C GLY A 43 -24.69 -11.34 -23.48
N SER A 44 -24.36 -10.62 -22.41
CA SER A 44 -25.26 -9.74 -21.68
C SER A 44 -24.56 -8.38 -21.52
N LYS A 45 -25.37 -7.33 -21.60
CA LYS A 45 -25.06 -5.91 -21.66
C LYS A 45 -23.86 -5.47 -20.82
N GLY A 46 -23.01 -4.65 -21.45
CA GLY A 46 -21.79 -4.12 -20.86
C GLY A 46 -22.02 -3.23 -19.65
N SER A 47 -21.08 -3.32 -18.72
CA SER A 47 -20.63 -2.20 -17.90
C SER A 47 -19.13 -2.34 -17.61
N LYS A 48 -18.35 -1.41 -18.18
CA LYS A 48 -17.03 -0.94 -17.71
C LYS A 48 -15.90 -1.98 -17.55
N GLY A 49 -15.29 -2.33 -18.69
CA GLY A 49 -14.17 -3.27 -18.82
C GLY A 49 -12.76 -2.78 -18.42
N SER A 50 -12.57 -1.64 -17.75
CA SER A 50 -11.23 -1.16 -17.34
C SER A 50 -11.07 -0.83 -15.84
N GLU A 51 -12.17 -0.72 -15.09
CA GLU A 51 -12.14 -0.29 -13.67
C GLU A 51 -11.63 -1.37 -12.69
N GLY A 52 -11.63 -2.65 -13.08
CA GLY A 52 -11.36 -3.76 -12.16
C GLY A 52 -9.90 -3.91 -11.68
N SER A 53 -8.90 -3.59 -12.51
CA SER A 53 -7.49 -3.64 -12.09
C SER A 53 -7.02 -2.36 -11.41
N GLU A 54 -7.53 -1.22 -11.86
CA GLU A 54 -7.21 0.09 -11.30
C GLU A 54 -7.72 0.21 -9.87
N GLY A 55 -8.96 -0.24 -9.62
CA GLY A 55 -9.53 -0.26 -8.27
C GLY A 55 -8.73 -1.14 -7.31
N VAL A 56 -8.34 -2.33 -7.75
CA VAL A 56 -7.56 -3.26 -6.91
C VAL A 56 -6.18 -2.70 -6.58
N ALA A 57 -5.47 -2.14 -7.58
CA ALA A 57 -4.18 -1.50 -7.34
C ALA A 57 -4.29 -0.27 -6.44
N GLY A 58 -5.34 0.54 -6.59
CA GLY A 58 -5.64 1.66 -5.70
C GLY A 58 -5.86 1.22 -4.25
N ILE A 59 -6.61 0.14 -4.02
CA ILE A 59 -6.83 -0.43 -2.68
C ILE A 59 -5.51 -0.90 -2.06
N PHE A 60 -4.70 -1.66 -2.81
CA PHE A 60 -3.39 -2.07 -2.30
C PHE A 60 -2.46 -0.89 -2.07
N GLY A 61 -2.53 0.16 -2.88
CA GLY A 61 -1.81 1.41 -2.70
C GLY A 61 -2.19 2.11 -1.40
N ALA A 62 -3.50 2.26 -1.16
CA ALA A 62 -4.03 2.85 0.07
C ALA A 62 -3.61 2.06 1.31
N LEU A 63 -3.73 0.73 1.27
CA LEU A 63 -3.30 -0.16 2.36
C LEU A 63 -1.80 -0.06 2.61
N ALA A 64 -0.98 -0.01 1.56
CA ALA A 64 0.46 0.12 1.68
C ALA A 64 0.85 1.47 2.29
N GLY A 65 0.24 2.58 1.86
CA GLY A 65 0.47 3.91 2.43
C GLY A 65 0.13 3.97 3.92
N GLY A 66 -1.06 3.52 4.30
CA GLY A 66 -1.48 3.46 5.70
C GLY A 66 -0.59 2.56 6.55
N LEU A 67 -0.24 1.37 6.03
CA LEU A 67 0.64 0.44 6.71
C LEU A 67 2.05 1.01 6.91
N ALA A 68 2.59 1.74 5.92
CA ALA A 68 3.89 2.37 6.02
C ALA A 68 3.93 3.38 7.19
N VAL A 69 2.97 4.30 7.24
CA VAL A 69 2.93 5.31 8.31
C VAL A 69 2.64 4.67 9.65
N PHE A 70 1.71 3.72 9.72
CA PHE A 70 1.41 2.99 10.95
C PHE A 70 2.65 2.29 11.53
N LEU A 71 3.38 1.53 10.70
CA LEU A 71 4.60 0.84 11.14
C LEU A 71 5.69 1.83 11.57
N ALA A 72 5.84 2.96 10.88
CA ALA A 72 6.80 3.98 11.26
C ALA A 72 6.47 4.61 12.63
N VAL A 73 5.20 4.85 12.91
CA VAL A 73 4.71 5.33 14.22
C VAL A 73 4.98 4.29 15.30
N VAL A 74 4.67 3.01 15.04
CA VAL A 74 4.92 1.91 15.99
C VAL A 74 6.42 1.77 16.29
N PHE A 75 7.28 1.74 15.27
CA PHE A 75 8.73 1.66 15.48
C PHE A 75 9.27 2.87 16.24
N THR A 76 8.73 4.06 15.99
CA THR A 76 9.13 5.27 16.71
C THR A 76 8.65 5.25 18.16
N ALA A 77 7.42 4.83 18.42
CA ALA A 77 6.88 4.66 19.77
C ALA A 77 7.70 3.62 20.56
N VAL A 78 8.04 2.47 19.95
CA VAL A 78 8.90 1.45 20.57
C VAL A 78 10.29 2.00 20.83
N SER A 79 10.88 2.74 19.88
CA SER A 79 12.19 3.38 20.08
C SER A 79 12.17 4.34 21.27
N LEU A 80 11.12 5.14 21.43
CA LEU A 80 10.95 6.06 22.56
C LEU A 80 10.82 5.32 23.89
N ILE A 81 10.01 4.26 23.94
CA ILE A 81 9.80 3.46 25.14
C ILE A 81 11.11 2.77 25.57
N LEU A 82 11.88 2.26 24.61
CA LEU A 82 13.15 1.58 24.88
C LEU A 82 14.32 2.54 25.17
N SER A 83 14.17 3.84 24.94
CA SER A 83 15.25 4.84 25.15
C SER A 83 15.49 5.21 26.62
N GLY A 84 14.71 4.66 27.57
CA GLY A 84 15.08 4.60 28.98
C GLY A 84 15.07 5.91 29.77
N GLY A 85 14.27 6.91 29.39
CA GLY A 85 14.04 8.09 30.24
C GLY A 85 13.25 7.76 31.50
N GLU A 86 13.24 8.70 32.45
CA GLU A 86 12.46 8.63 33.69
C GLU A 86 11.10 7.96 33.46
N GLU A 87 10.83 6.94 34.27
CA GLU A 87 9.64 6.09 34.25
C GLU A 87 8.39 6.92 33.92
N GLY A 88 7.87 6.78 32.69
CA GLY A 88 6.63 7.41 32.23
C GLY A 88 6.77 8.63 31.30
N THR A 89 7.92 9.31 31.24
CA THR A 89 8.06 10.57 30.48
C THR A 89 7.99 10.32 28.96
N PHE A 90 8.72 9.34 28.44
CA PHE A 90 8.68 8.99 27.03
C PHE A 90 7.44 8.18 26.65
N THR A 91 6.79 7.52 27.61
CA THR A 91 5.53 6.82 27.38
C THR A 91 4.41 7.80 27.03
N ALA A 92 4.34 8.94 27.73
CA ALA A 92 3.39 10.00 27.41
C ALA A 92 3.63 10.58 26.00
N VAL A 93 4.90 10.78 25.62
CA VAL A 93 5.27 11.25 24.28
C VAL A 93 4.94 10.20 23.21
N ALA A 94 5.21 8.92 23.46
CA ALA A 94 4.89 7.84 22.53
C ALA A 94 3.38 7.70 22.32
N LEU A 95 2.57 7.85 23.38
CA LEU A 95 1.12 7.86 23.30
C LEU A 95 0.61 9.09 22.53
N ALA A 96 1.12 10.28 22.86
CA ALA A 96 0.76 11.51 22.18
C ALA A 96 1.09 11.43 20.68
N LEU A 97 2.26 10.88 20.34
CA LEU A 97 2.65 10.56 18.97
C LEU A 97 1.62 9.64 18.31
N ALA A 98 1.32 8.49 18.92
CA ALA A 98 0.38 7.53 18.34
C ALA A 98 -1.01 8.14 18.07
N VAL A 99 -1.55 8.89 19.03
CA VAL A 99 -2.87 9.55 18.90
C VAL A 99 -2.85 10.63 17.81
N ALA A 100 -1.81 11.47 17.80
CA ALA A 100 -1.68 12.54 16.81
C ALA A 100 -1.54 12.03 15.37
N HIS A 101 -1.11 10.78 15.18
CA HIS A 101 -0.92 10.19 13.86
C HIS A 101 -2.15 9.46 13.32
N VAL A 102 -3.21 9.26 14.11
CA VAL A 102 -4.45 8.63 13.62
C VAL A 102 -5.05 9.39 12.42
N PRO A 103 -5.20 10.73 12.46
CA PRO A 103 -5.70 11.48 11.29
C PRO A 103 -4.73 11.42 10.11
N ILE A 104 -3.42 11.43 10.39
CA ILE A 104 -2.37 11.42 9.38
C ILE A 104 -2.37 10.10 8.61
N ILE A 105 -2.53 8.97 9.31
CA ILE A 105 -2.65 7.64 8.69
C ILE A 105 -3.87 7.60 7.76
N LEU A 106 -5.00 8.16 8.19
CA LEU A 106 -6.20 8.22 7.35
C LEU A 106 -5.96 9.04 6.08
N VAL A 107 -5.38 10.24 6.20
CA VAL A 107 -5.03 11.07 5.05
C VAL A 107 -4.07 10.34 4.11
N GLU A 108 -3.04 9.70 4.65
CA GLU A 108 -2.04 8.98 3.85
C GLU A 108 -2.68 7.84 3.05
N THR A 109 -3.59 7.07 3.65
CA THR A 109 -4.29 5.99 2.94
C THR A 109 -5.04 6.51 1.71
N VAL A 110 -5.72 7.64 1.84
CA VAL A 110 -6.48 8.26 0.75
C VAL A 110 -5.54 8.83 -0.31
N VAL A 111 -4.50 9.56 0.12
CA VAL A 111 -3.54 10.20 -0.78
C VAL A 111 -2.79 9.15 -1.59
N VAL A 112 -2.18 8.14 -0.96
CA VAL A 112 -1.40 7.12 -1.67
C VAL A 112 -2.29 6.28 -2.60
N GLY A 113 -3.50 5.91 -2.16
CA GLY A 113 -4.47 5.23 -3.01
C GLY A 113 -4.82 6.05 -4.26
N SER A 114 -5.10 7.34 -4.08
CA SER A 114 -5.41 8.25 -5.18
C SER A 114 -4.24 8.44 -6.15
N VAL A 115 -3.01 8.55 -5.62
CA VAL A 115 -1.79 8.67 -6.42
C VAL A 115 -1.56 7.41 -7.25
N VAL A 116 -1.78 6.22 -6.69
CA VAL A 116 -1.64 4.97 -7.46
C VAL A 116 -2.66 4.91 -8.60
N VAL A 117 -3.92 5.24 -8.35
CA VAL A 117 -4.96 5.27 -9.39
C VAL A 117 -4.64 6.32 -10.45
N PHE A 118 -4.19 7.51 -10.03
CA PHE A 118 -3.78 8.58 -10.94
C PHE A 118 -2.60 8.15 -11.83
N LEU A 119 -1.54 7.58 -11.24
CA LEU A 119 -0.36 7.12 -11.96
C LEU A 119 -0.72 6.04 -12.98
N LEU A 120 -1.64 5.12 -12.65
CA LEU A 120 -2.15 4.14 -13.60
C LEU A 120 -2.88 4.77 -14.79
N LYS A 121 -3.52 5.93 -14.61
CA LYS A 121 -4.19 6.65 -15.69
C LYS A 121 -3.25 7.51 -16.54
N VAL A 122 -2.22 8.12 -15.95
CA VAL A 122 -1.37 9.09 -16.67
C VAL A 122 -0.08 8.50 -17.21
N LYS A 123 0.55 7.57 -16.49
CA LYS A 123 1.83 6.94 -16.82
C LYS A 123 1.88 5.52 -16.23
N PRO A 124 1.09 4.58 -16.79
CA PRO A 124 0.98 3.22 -16.25
C PRO A 124 2.31 2.47 -16.21
N GLU A 125 3.31 2.88 -17.00
CA GLU A 125 4.65 2.29 -17.01
C GLU A 125 5.34 2.41 -15.64
N LEU A 126 5.02 3.44 -14.85
CA LEU A 126 5.63 3.69 -13.53
C LEU A 126 5.18 2.68 -12.46
N VAL A 127 3.96 2.15 -12.58
CA VAL A 127 3.42 1.14 -11.64
C VAL A 127 3.60 -0.28 -12.20
N GLY A 128 3.54 -0.43 -13.53
CA GLY A 128 3.78 -1.69 -14.24
C GLY A 128 5.24 -2.15 -14.19
N GLY A 129 6.19 -1.23 -14.38
CA GLY A 129 7.62 -1.51 -14.53
C GLY A 129 8.37 -1.93 -13.26
N LEU A 130 7.78 -1.74 -12.07
CA LEU A 130 8.34 -2.22 -10.80
C LEU A 130 8.36 -3.76 -10.64
N GLY A 131 7.85 -4.49 -11.63
CA GLY A 131 7.85 -5.96 -11.72
C GLY A 131 8.78 -6.54 -12.79
N GLU A 132 9.33 -5.74 -13.71
CA GLU A 132 10.28 -6.20 -14.74
C GLU A 132 11.72 -5.99 -14.29
N GLY A 133 12.09 -6.71 -13.22
CA GLY A 133 13.48 -7.12 -13.10
C GLY A 133 13.71 -8.19 -14.16
N LYS A 134 14.32 -7.81 -15.29
CA LYS A 134 15.01 -8.74 -16.21
C LYS A 134 15.79 -9.74 -15.34
N ARG A 135 15.30 -10.98 -15.28
CA ARG A 135 16.12 -12.14 -14.98
C ARG A 135 16.62 -12.69 -16.31
#